data_AF-A0A2V7GQI0-F1
#
_entry.id   AF-A0A2V7GQI0-F1
#
_cell.length_a   1.000
_cell.length_b   1.000
_cell.length_c   1.000
_cell.angle_alpha   90.00
_cell.angle_beta   90.00
_cell.angle_gamma   90.00
#
_symmetry.space_group_name_H-M   'P 1'
#
loop_
_entity.id
_entity.type
_entity.pdbx_description
1 polymer ?
#
loop_
_entity_poly.entity_id
_entity_poly.type
_entity_poly.pdbx_seq_one_letter_code
_entity_poly.pdbx_strand_id
1 'polypeptide(L)'
;MRVPFVLLVLGAVAPGVAAAQDTAIVIQPESGGVFVRPPELPREVAEDAVRRYNAPTTTRLVGRSRLPAGNEWRGDVAVRNGSLVLAGRIEGTLLVINGDAILDSGAVVTGDIIVVGGTVARRATVTVGGAVHVYPAPLSYRVKGGGEEIALAPPDLRRWFQSLGIEKSWGTADSRSSLSITTGGTFNRVEGLPIAFGPLFDWKLHQDLRLRIDALGVFRTAGDFTDKRSDLGYLFRTELRSGELPAYGVEFRAFDDVAPVEDWGLRSGEVGWSAFLFQRDYRDYYLSKGLAGGVFVQPNRPLRVDLELHHDWETTVAARDPWTVFRNDQAWRPNPPIDDGHYTTLRASVTFDTRNDRLDPTAGWFLRARFEHSGSDDVKPETGVPSAVRGPIPTDGSYQFNRLFFDLRRYTRVSPSGRVNLRVLAGGWIGGDPLPLQQRLSIGGPDPLAGYGFRHSACNRDIIDPAFTNTQVAACDRVILAQAEYRGHLSLHWASSSSTPADEASKSLLTLRGLDV
;
A
#
# COMPACT_ATOMS: atom_id res chain seq x y z
N MET A 1 12.27 -1.72 66.93
CA MET A 1 12.13 -3.06 66.30
C MET A 1 10.95 -2.99 65.34
N ARG A 2 11.19 -3.27 64.05
CA ARG A 2 10.23 -3.40 62.90
C ARG A 2 9.67 -2.12 62.23
N VAL A 3 10.17 -1.92 60.99
CA VAL A 3 9.68 -1.18 59.82
C VAL A 3 8.62 -2.05 59.08
N PRO A 4 7.80 -1.60 58.09
CA PRO A 4 7.18 -0.30 57.77
C PRO A 4 5.62 -0.38 57.64
N PHE A 5 4.95 0.77 57.52
CA PHE A 5 3.62 0.86 56.90
C PHE A 5 3.74 1.70 55.62
N VAL A 6 3.71 1.01 54.49
CA VAL A 6 3.57 1.54 53.13
C VAL A 6 2.07 1.68 52.87
N LEU A 7 1.53 2.89 52.75
CA LEU A 7 0.23 3.17 52.09
C LEU A 7 -0.13 4.65 52.27
N LEU A 8 0.06 5.47 51.22
CA LEU A 8 -0.78 6.61 50.82
C LEU A 8 0.02 7.52 49.87
N VAL A 9 -0.03 7.23 48.56
CA VAL A 9 -0.29 8.19 47.45
C VAL A 9 -0.55 7.32 46.21
N LEU A 10 -1.72 6.68 46.15
CA LEU A 10 -2.25 5.98 44.97
C LEU A 10 -3.70 6.42 44.85
N GLY A 11 -3.92 7.57 44.22
CA GLY A 11 -5.23 8.19 44.20
C GLY A 11 -5.28 9.48 43.39
N ALA A 12 -4.78 9.44 42.15
CA ALA A 12 -5.13 10.39 41.08
C ALA A 12 -4.50 9.94 39.74
N VAL A 13 -4.79 8.71 39.31
CA VAL A 13 -4.67 8.37 37.89
C VAL A 13 -6.06 7.95 37.45
N ALA A 14 -6.87 8.96 37.12
CA ALA A 14 -7.97 8.72 36.20
C ALA A 14 -7.34 8.13 34.92
N PRO A 15 -7.90 7.06 34.33
CA PRO A 15 -7.54 6.68 32.99
C PRO A 15 -8.18 7.73 32.08
N GLY A 16 -7.54 8.90 32.00
CA GLY A 16 -7.72 9.78 30.88
C GLY A 16 -7.42 8.93 29.66
N VAL A 17 -8.43 8.75 28.82
CA VAL A 17 -8.34 8.08 27.54
C VAL A 17 -7.17 8.75 26.84
N ALA A 18 -6.00 8.11 26.89
CA ALA A 18 -4.87 8.50 26.08
C ALA A 18 -5.32 8.19 24.67
N ALA A 19 -5.98 9.16 24.04
CA ALA A 19 -6.01 9.28 22.60
C ALA A 19 -4.55 9.52 22.21
N ALA A 20 -3.76 8.44 22.21
CA ALA A 20 -2.56 8.38 21.42
C ALA A 20 -3.03 8.77 20.03
N GLN A 21 -2.62 9.95 19.58
CA GLN A 21 -2.81 10.36 18.21
C GLN A 21 -1.97 9.38 17.39
N ASP A 22 -2.59 8.26 17.01
CA ASP A 22 -2.01 7.32 16.06
C ASP A 22 -1.71 8.14 14.82
N THR A 23 -0.43 8.23 14.50
CA THR A 23 0.04 8.93 13.31
C THR A 23 -0.67 8.32 12.12
N ALA A 24 -1.42 9.12 11.36
CA ALA A 24 -2.19 8.67 10.20
C ALA A 24 -1.25 8.04 9.17
N ILE A 25 -1.07 6.72 9.22
CA ILE A 25 -0.15 6.04 8.32
C ILE A 25 -0.69 6.21 6.90
N VAL A 26 0.22 6.54 5.99
CA VAL A 26 -0.10 6.81 4.59
C VAL A 26 -0.72 5.57 3.98
N ILE A 27 -2.01 5.56 3.67
CA ILE A 27 -2.66 4.37 3.11
C ILE A 27 -2.17 4.13 1.68
N GLN A 28 -1.81 2.89 1.39
CA GLN A 28 -1.89 2.34 0.04
C GLN A 28 -3.20 1.57 0.00
N PRO A 29 -4.11 1.85 -0.94
CA PRO A 29 -5.27 0.98 -1.14
C PRO A 29 -4.76 -0.30 -1.79
N GLU A 30 -4.29 -1.19 -0.94
CA GLU A 30 -4.08 -2.57 -1.23
C GLU A 30 -5.49 -3.17 -1.36
N SER A 31 -5.97 -3.39 -2.59
CA SER A 31 -7.25 -4.08 -2.85
C SER A 31 -7.23 -5.41 -2.13
N GLY A 32 -8.15 -5.62 -1.18
CA GLY A 32 -8.12 -6.64 -0.12
C GLY A 32 -8.10 -8.12 -0.53
N GLY A 33 -7.70 -8.46 -1.75
CA GLY A 33 -7.42 -9.82 -2.19
C GLY A 33 -5.97 -10.24 -1.93
N VAL A 34 -5.63 -11.44 -2.38
CA VAL A 34 -4.32 -12.06 -2.18
C VAL A 34 -3.18 -11.19 -2.72
N PHE A 35 -2.32 -10.72 -1.82
CA PHE A 35 -1.13 -9.94 -2.17
C PHE A 35 0.02 -10.86 -2.57
N VAL A 36 0.30 -10.92 -3.86
CA VAL A 36 1.57 -11.49 -4.35
C VAL A 36 2.62 -10.38 -4.40
N ARG A 37 3.70 -10.55 -3.63
CA ARG A 37 4.77 -9.55 -3.48
C ARG A 37 5.32 -9.10 -4.85
N PRO A 38 5.59 -7.80 -5.05
CA PRO A 38 6.48 -7.38 -6.13
C PRO A 38 7.86 -8.01 -5.94
N PRO A 39 8.60 -8.34 -7.01
CA PRO A 39 9.95 -8.87 -6.89
C PRO A 39 10.84 -7.87 -6.13
N GLU A 40 11.35 -8.30 -4.97
CA GLU A 40 12.32 -7.53 -4.19
C GLU A 40 13.72 -7.60 -4.83
N LEU A 41 14.52 -6.55 -4.64
CA LEU A 41 15.91 -6.55 -5.05
C LEU A 41 16.65 -7.67 -4.30
N PRO A 42 17.31 -8.62 -4.99
CA PRO A 42 18.08 -9.67 -4.32
C PRO A 42 19.09 -9.06 -3.35
N ARG A 43 19.18 -9.63 -2.14
CA ARG A 43 20.02 -9.08 -1.06
C ARG A 43 21.48 -8.90 -1.49
N GLU A 44 22.01 -9.84 -2.26
CA GLU A 44 23.37 -9.78 -2.80
C GLU A 44 23.59 -8.56 -3.71
N VAL A 45 22.59 -8.21 -4.54
CA VAL A 45 22.62 -7.04 -5.42
C VAL A 45 22.52 -5.75 -4.59
N ALA A 46 21.69 -5.75 -3.55
CA ALA A 46 21.55 -4.62 -2.64
C ALA A 46 22.86 -4.34 -1.89
N GLU A 47 23.49 -5.39 -1.37
CA GLU A 47 24.80 -5.33 -0.69
C GLU A 47 25.92 -4.91 -1.66
N ASP A 48 25.93 -5.42 -2.89
CA ASP A 48 26.90 -5.00 -3.92
C ASP A 48 26.74 -3.53 -4.30
N ALA A 49 25.50 -3.06 -4.53
CA ALA A 49 25.24 -1.66 -4.86
C ALA A 49 25.69 -0.71 -3.73
N VAL A 50 25.44 -1.06 -2.46
CA VAL A 50 25.92 -0.29 -1.31
C VAL A 50 27.44 -0.32 -1.22
N ARG A 51 28.06 -1.49 -1.39
CA ARG A 51 29.52 -1.64 -1.38
C ARG A 51 30.19 -0.79 -2.46
N ARG A 52 29.69 -0.81 -3.70
CA ARG A 52 30.21 -0.03 -4.82
C ARG A 52 30.02 1.47 -4.60
N TYR A 53 28.85 1.90 -4.12
CA TYR A 53 28.63 3.32 -3.81
C TYR A 53 29.62 3.83 -2.75
N ASN A 54 29.87 3.03 -1.71
CA ASN A 54 30.75 3.39 -0.60
C ASN A 54 32.24 3.13 -0.88
N ALA A 55 32.61 2.59 -2.04
CA ALA A 55 34.01 2.35 -2.34
C ALA A 55 34.78 3.68 -2.37
N PRO A 56 36.02 3.72 -1.87
CA PRO A 56 36.82 4.95 -1.79
C PRO A 56 37.22 5.47 -3.17
N THR A 57 37.22 4.61 -4.19
CA THR A 57 37.58 4.92 -5.57
C THR A 57 36.40 5.39 -6.42
N THR A 58 35.18 5.39 -5.87
CA THR A 58 33.97 5.72 -6.61
C THR A 58 33.60 7.19 -6.45
N THR A 59 33.43 7.87 -7.58
CA THR A 59 32.90 9.24 -7.63
C THR A 59 31.41 9.21 -7.29
N ARG A 60 31.03 9.82 -6.17
CA ARG A 60 29.65 9.81 -5.66
C ARG A 60 28.92 11.08 -6.07
N LEU A 61 27.79 10.92 -6.73
CA LEU A 61 26.90 12.00 -7.16
C LEU A 61 25.50 11.80 -6.56
N VAL A 62 24.81 12.92 -6.32
CA VAL A 62 23.47 12.92 -5.73
C VAL A 62 22.57 13.83 -6.55
N GLY A 63 21.38 13.34 -6.87
CA GLY A 63 20.42 14.08 -7.69
C GLY A 63 20.73 13.99 -9.19
N ARG A 64 20.10 14.87 -9.97
CA ARG A 64 20.21 14.87 -11.43
C ARG A 64 21.62 15.27 -11.84
N SER A 65 22.27 14.44 -12.66
CA SER A 65 23.64 14.64 -13.11
C SER A 65 23.71 14.58 -14.63
N ARG A 66 24.63 15.34 -15.24
CA ARG A 66 24.85 15.32 -16.69
C ARG A 66 26.35 15.34 -16.99
N LEU A 67 26.79 14.42 -17.85
CA LEU A 67 28.12 14.44 -18.43
C LEU A 67 28.02 14.78 -19.93
N PRO A 68 28.32 16.03 -20.33
CA PRO A 68 28.30 16.45 -21.73
C PRO A 68 29.30 15.70 -22.61
N ALA A 69 29.09 15.75 -23.92
CA ALA A 69 30.03 15.22 -24.90
C ALA A 69 31.39 15.93 -24.78
N GLY A 70 32.49 15.20 -24.99
CA GLY A 70 33.86 15.69 -24.86
C GLY A 70 34.43 15.68 -23.43
N ASN A 71 33.59 15.47 -22.42
CA ASN A 71 34.03 15.34 -21.03
C ASN A 71 34.21 13.87 -20.63
N GLU A 72 35.09 13.65 -19.65
CA GLU A 72 35.45 12.34 -19.15
C GLU A 72 35.40 12.29 -17.62
N TRP A 73 34.86 11.20 -17.08
CA TRP A 73 35.07 10.80 -15.70
C TRP A 73 35.98 9.57 -15.66
N ARG A 74 37.06 9.66 -14.87
CA ARG A 74 38.03 8.58 -14.70
C ARG A 74 37.71 7.82 -13.42
N GLY A 75 37.50 6.51 -13.54
CA GLY A 75 37.11 5.64 -12.44
C GLY A 75 35.59 5.42 -12.34
N ASP A 76 35.20 4.67 -11.31
CA ASP A 76 33.81 4.28 -11.08
C ASP A 76 32.96 5.48 -10.67
N VAL A 77 31.73 5.55 -11.16
CA VAL A 77 30.79 6.64 -10.87
C VAL A 77 29.50 6.06 -10.32
N ALA A 78 29.03 6.57 -9.20
CA ALA A 78 27.76 6.20 -8.60
C ALA A 78 26.84 7.42 -8.40
N VAL A 79 25.65 7.38 -9.00
CA VAL A 79 24.63 8.43 -8.88
C VAL A 79 23.48 7.91 -8.04
N ARG A 80 23.03 8.66 -7.03
CA ARG A 80 21.83 8.30 -6.24
C ARG A 80 20.73 9.37 -6.31
N ASN A 81 19.48 8.94 -6.24
CA ASN A 81 18.28 9.79 -6.18
C ASN A 81 18.18 10.82 -7.31
N GLY A 82 18.56 10.44 -8.52
CA GLY A 82 18.41 11.31 -9.69
C GLY A 82 18.92 10.67 -10.97
N SER A 83 18.41 11.18 -12.09
CA SER A 83 18.77 10.67 -13.41
C SER A 83 20.15 11.18 -13.85
N LEU A 84 20.94 10.30 -14.47
CA LEU A 84 22.16 10.61 -15.17
C LEU A 84 21.91 10.71 -16.67
N VAL A 85 22.29 11.84 -17.29
CA VAL A 85 22.36 11.98 -18.75
C VAL A 85 23.83 11.95 -19.17
N LEU A 86 24.23 10.92 -19.91
CA LEU A 86 25.60 10.67 -20.32
C LEU A 86 25.74 10.83 -21.84
N ALA A 87 26.55 11.79 -22.27
CA ALA A 87 26.99 11.96 -23.66
C ALA A 87 28.54 11.92 -23.80
N GLY A 88 29.26 11.97 -22.67
CA GLY A 88 30.72 11.87 -22.61
C GLY A 88 31.24 10.46 -22.33
N ARG A 89 32.43 10.36 -21.75
CA ARG A 89 33.13 9.10 -21.47
C ARG A 89 33.24 8.81 -19.96
N ILE A 90 32.98 7.57 -19.57
CA ILE A 90 33.27 7.05 -18.23
C ILE A 90 34.30 5.92 -18.37
N GLU A 91 35.48 6.12 -17.80
CA GLU A 91 36.52 5.10 -17.71
C GLU A 91 36.37 4.27 -16.42
N GLY A 92 35.29 3.50 -16.33
CA GLY A 92 34.95 2.69 -15.16
C GLY A 92 33.53 2.14 -15.20
N THR A 93 33.06 1.62 -14.07
CA THR A 93 31.68 1.16 -13.89
C THR A 93 30.75 2.32 -13.54
N LEU A 94 29.57 2.36 -14.17
CA LEU A 94 28.49 3.28 -13.84
C LEU A 94 27.45 2.58 -12.97
N LEU A 95 27.21 3.10 -11.76
CA LEU A 95 26.11 2.69 -10.87
C LEU A 95 25.07 3.81 -10.76
N VAL A 96 23.80 3.50 -10.95
CA VAL A 96 22.69 4.44 -10.70
C VAL A 96 21.71 3.82 -9.71
N ILE A 97 21.42 4.52 -8.62
CA ILE A 97 20.57 4.07 -7.52
C ILE A 97 19.32 4.97 -7.45
N ASN A 98 18.14 4.37 -7.56
CA ASN A 98 16.84 5.02 -7.54
C ASN A 98 16.77 6.20 -8.53
N GLY A 99 17.23 5.97 -9.76
CA GLY A 99 17.36 6.98 -10.81
C GLY A 99 17.63 6.36 -12.18
N ASP A 100 17.53 7.16 -13.25
CA ASP A 100 17.63 6.68 -14.63
C ASP A 100 18.96 6.98 -15.27
N ALA A 101 19.45 6.05 -16.10
CA ALA A 101 20.60 6.31 -16.96
C ALA A 101 20.12 6.55 -18.40
N ILE A 102 20.35 7.75 -18.91
CA ILE A 102 20.05 8.13 -20.29
C ILE A 102 21.39 8.27 -21.02
N LEU A 103 21.71 7.32 -21.89
CA LEU A 103 22.91 7.29 -22.70
C LEU A 103 22.60 7.96 -24.05
N ASP A 104 23.11 9.18 -24.25
CA ASP A 104 23.03 9.96 -25.48
C ASP A 104 24.08 9.49 -26.51
N SER A 105 23.94 9.94 -27.76
CA SER A 105 24.86 9.57 -28.84
C SER A 105 26.30 9.98 -28.53
N GLY A 106 27.26 9.06 -28.73
CA GLY A 106 28.66 9.25 -28.42
C GLY A 106 29.06 8.88 -26.98
N ALA A 107 28.10 8.41 -26.16
CA ALA A 107 28.41 7.94 -24.81
C ALA A 107 29.29 6.69 -24.84
N VAL A 108 30.37 6.70 -24.04
CA VAL A 108 31.28 5.58 -23.88
C VAL A 108 31.42 5.22 -22.41
N VAL A 109 31.13 3.99 -22.05
CA VAL A 109 31.40 3.43 -20.71
C VAL A 109 32.32 2.24 -20.88
N THR A 110 33.52 2.27 -20.30
CA THR A 110 34.49 1.17 -20.48
C THR A 110 34.18 -0.05 -19.61
N GLY A 111 33.51 0.13 -18.46
CA GLY A 111 33.11 -0.94 -17.55
C GLY A 111 31.63 -1.29 -17.64
N ASP A 112 31.11 -1.88 -16.55
CA ASP A 112 29.71 -2.27 -16.42
C ASP A 112 28.77 -1.07 -16.23
N ILE A 113 27.50 -1.24 -16.58
CA ILE A 113 26.42 -0.32 -16.19
C ILE A 113 25.45 -1.07 -15.28
N ILE A 114 25.28 -0.60 -14.06
CA ILE A 114 24.39 -1.17 -13.05
C ILE A 114 23.36 -0.13 -12.68
N VAL A 115 22.08 -0.39 -12.94
CA VAL A 115 20.98 0.49 -12.54
C VAL A 115 20.07 -0.25 -11.59
N VAL A 116 19.85 0.31 -10.40
CA VAL A 116 18.99 -0.23 -9.35
C VAL A 116 17.90 0.78 -9.06
N GLY A 117 16.63 0.37 -9.10
CA GLY A 117 15.48 1.27 -8.90
C GLY A 117 15.24 2.24 -10.05
N GLY A 118 15.65 1.87 -11.27
CA GLY A 118 15.59 2.74 -12.44
C GLY A 118 15.65 1.97 -13.76
N THR A 119 15.79 2.70 -14.87
CA THR A 119 15.84 2.15 -16.23
C THR A 119 17.01 2.74 -17.00
N VAL A 120 17.42 2.07 -18.07
CA VAL A 120 18.47 2.55 -18.97
C VAL A 120 17.86 2.86 -20.34
N ALA A 121 17.91 4.11 -20.78
CA ALA A 121 17.55 4.51 -22.13
C ALA A 121 18.83 4.73 -22.95
N ARG A 122 18.93 4.13 -24.15
CA ARG A 122 20.10 4.27 -25.02
C ARG A 122 19.70 4.82 -26.39
N ARG A 123 20.39 5.85 -26.86
CA ARG A 123 20.29 6.33 -28.25
C ARG A 123 21.26 5.58 -29.16
N ALA A 124 21.12 5.73 -30.47
CA ALA A 124 22.05 5.14 -31.43
C ALA A 124 23.48 5.66 -31.19
N THR A 125 24.50 4.82 -31.43
CA THR A 125 25.95 5.07 -31.20
C THR A 125 26.40 5.21 -29.74
N VAL A 126 26.11 4.20 -28.89
CA VAL A 126 26.64 4.09 -27.52
C VAL A 126 27.57 2.88 -27.43
N THR A 127 28.74 3.04 -26.80
CA THR A 127 29.71 1.95 -26.57
C THR A 127 29.77 1.61 -25.09
N VAL A 128 29.48 0.36 -24.74
CA VAL A 128 29.62 -0.17 -23.38
C VAL A 128 30.60 -1.34 -23.43
N GLY A 129 31.69 -1.26 -22.68
CA GLY A 129 32.74 -2.27 -22.63
C GLY A 129 32.40 -3.47 -21.74
N GLY A 130 31.55 -3.28 -20.73
CA GLY A 130 31.10 -4.31 -19.80
C GLY A 130 29.64 -4.75 -19.99
N ALA A 131 29.12 -5.47 -19.00
CA ALA A 131 27.74 -5.93 -18.94
C ALA A 131 26.80 -4.82 -18.48
N VAL A 132 25.52 -4.92 -18.85
CA VAL A 132 24.49 -3.99 -18.35
C VAL A 132 23.45 -4.73 -17.54
N HIS A 133 23.40 -4.40 -16.26
CA HIS A 133 22.49 -4.96 -15.27
C HIS A 133 21.45 -3.92 -14.87
N VAL A 134 20.17 -4.24 -15.06
CA VAL A 134 19.07 -3.36 -14.70
C VAL A 134 18.16 -4.10 -13.73
N TYR A 135 18.06 -3.55 -12.53
CA TYR A 135 17.19 -4.03 -11.46
C TYR A 135 16.09 -2.98 -11.23
N PRO A 136 14.84 -3.24 -11.64
CA PRO A 136 13.76 -2.26 -11.52
C PRO A 136 13.34 -2.01 -10.06
N ALA A 137 13.63 -2.96 -9.16
CA ALA A 137 13.33 -2.82 -7.74
C ALA A 137 14.22 -1.75 -7.09
N PRO A 138 13.65 -0.78 -6.36
CA PRO A 138 14.42 0.29 -5.71
C PRO A 138 15.27 -0.21 -4.55
N LEU A 139 16.44 0.39 -4.38
CA LEU A 139 17.29 0.16 -3.23
C LEU A 139 16.79 0.98 -2.04
N SER A 140 16.39 0.32 -0.97
CA SER A 140 16.07 0.97 0.30
C SER A 140 17.36 1.16 1.11
N TYR A 141 17.78 2.41 1.32
CA TYR A 141 19.02 2.74 2.04
C TYR A 141 18.84 3.91 3.02
N ARG A 142 19.75 3.99 4.00
CA ARG A 142 19.89 5.10 4.94
C ARG A 142 21.20 5.81 4.69
N VAL A 143 21.20 7.13 4.81
CA VAL A 143 22.43 7.93 4.65
C VAL A 143 23.14 8.02 6.01
N LYS A 144 24.46 7.83 6.02
CA LYS A 144 25.34 7.96 7.19
C LYS A 144 26.42 9.02 6.92
N GLY A 145 27.11 9.45 7.98
CA GLY A 145 28.28 10.32 7.88
C GLY A 145 27.97 11.66 7.20
N GLY A 146 26.95 12.39 7.65
CA GLY A 146 26.64 13.74 7.13
C GLY A 146 26.10 13.80 5.70
N GLY A 147 25.91 12.67 5.01
CA GLY A 147 25.45 12.68 3.62
C GLY A 147 26.21 11.73 2.70
N GLU A 148 27.41 11.31 3.07
CA GLU A 148 28.40 10.81 2.09
C GLU A 148 28.36 9.29 1.87
N GLU A 149 27.86 8.53 2.85
CA GLU A 149 27.79 7.08 2.79
C GLU A 149 26.34 6.60 2.81
N ILE A 150 26.09 5.45 2.20
CA ILE A 150 24.81 4.76 2.31
C ILE A 150 24.98 3.44 3.06
N ALA A 151 24.05 3.10 3.92
CA ALA A 151 23.94 1.78 4.49
C ALA A 151 22.61 1.19 4.06
N LEU A 152 22.54 -0.14 3.93
CA LEU A 152 21.25 -0.80 3.77
C LEU A 152 20.32 -0.31 4.87
N ALA A 153 19.11 0.09 4.48
CA ALA A 153 18.06 0.21 5.45
C ALA A 153 17.90 -1.18 6.06
N PRO A 154 17.97 -1.34 7.40
CA PRO A 154 17.55 -2.53 8.09
C PRO A 154 16.26 -3.04 7.48
N PRO A 155 16.10 -4.38 7.42
CA PRO A 155 14.85 -4.97 7.00
C PRO A 155 13.74 -4.25 7.74
N ASP A 156 12.83 -3.64 6.99
CA ASP A 156 11.68 -3.02 7.61
C ASP A 156 10.93 -4.16 8.28
N LEU A 157 10.96 -4.22 9.62
CA LEU A 157 10.27 -5.26 10.38
C LEU A 157 8.78 -5.30 9.99
N ARG A 158 8.22 -4.16 9.55
CA ARG A 158 6.87 -4.06 9.01
C ARG A 158 6.67 -4.90 7.74
N ARG A 159 7.69 -5.04 6.87
CA ARG A 159 7.67 -5.93 5.69
C ARG A 159 7.75 -7.42 6.07
N TRP A 160 8.43 -7.75 7.17
CA TRP A 160 8.48 -9.13 7.67
C TRP A 160 7.11 -9.58 8.24
N PHE A 161 6.39 -8.67 8.89
CA PHE A 161 5.06 -8.92 9.46
C PHE A 161 3.88 -8.80 8.47
N GLN A 162 4.10 -8.33 7.23
CA GLN A 162 3.04 -8.15 6.22
C GLN A 162 2.68 -9.45 5.48
N SER A 163 3.61 -10.40 5.39
CA SER A 163 3.27 -11.79 5.04
C SER A 163 4.34 -12.76 5.52
N LEU A 164 3.94 -13.76 6.30
CA LEU A 164 4.79 -14.91 6.57
C LEU A 164 4.57 -15.91 5.43
N GLY A 165 5.63 -16.25 4.71
CA GLY A 165 5.54 -17.18 3.60
C GLY A 165 6.86 -17.82 3.25
N ILE A 166 6.76 -19.01 2.67
CA ILE A 166 7.88 -19.80 2.15
C ILE A 166 7.68 -19.86 0.64
N GLU A 167 8.64 -19.34 -0.11
CA GLU A 167 8.67 -19.43 -1.56
C GLU A 167 9.90 -20.24 -1.98
N LYS A 168 9.69 -21.24 -2.83
CA LYS A 168 10.77 -21.95 -3.50
C LYS A 168 10.71 -21.61 -4.98
N SER A 169 11.75 -20.96 -5.50
CA SER A 169 11.84 -20.61 -6.92
C SER A 169 12.91 -21.40 -7.65
N TRP A 170 12.67 -21.69 -8.93
CA TRP A 170 13.57 -22.32 -9.86
C TRP A 170 13.49 -21.64 -11.23
N GLY A 171 14.50 -21.82 -12.06
CA GLY A 171 14.59 -21.20 -13.40
C GLY A 171 15.69 -20.15 -13.51
N THR A 172 15.66 -19.39 -14.60
CA THR A 172 16.65 -18.34 -14.92
C THR A 172 16.09 -16.96 -14.60
N ALA A 173 16.91 -15.91 -14.74
CA ALA A 173 16.46 -14.53 -14.57
C ALA A 173 15.35 -14.12 -15.58
N ASP A 174 15.32 -14.77 -16.76
CA ASP A 174 14.34 -14.51 -17.81
C ASP A 174 13.11 -15.44 -17.73
N SER A 175 13.20 -16.58 -17.04
CA SER A 175 12.07 -17.50 -16.87
C SER A 175 12.12 -18.08 -15.47
N ARG A 176 11.36 -17.44 -14.57
CA ARG A 176 11.27 -17.83 -13.16
C ARG A 176 9.93 -18.52 -12.93
N SER A 177 10.00 -19.66 -12.25
CA SER A 177 8.83 -20.38 -11.75
C SER A 177 9.02 -20.57 -10.25
N SER A 178 7.99 -20.34 -9.46
CA SER A 178 8.06 -20.55 -8.01
C SER A 178 6.82 -21.22 -7.47
N LEU A 179 6.98 -21.89 -6.34
CA LEU A 179 5.91 -22.41 -5.52
C LEU A 179 5.91 -21.61 -4.23
N SER A 180 4.80 -20.94 -3.93
CA SER A 180 4.65 -20.09 -2.77
C SER A 180 3.59 -20.64 -1.83
N ILE A 181 3.87 -20.55 -0.52
CA ILE A 181 2.89 -20.64 0.55
C ILE A 181 3.04 -19.34 1.33
N THR A 182 2.00 -18.52 1.39
CA THR A 182 2.01 -17.21 2.04
C THR A 182 0.68 -16.96 2.73
N THR A 183 0.62 -16.00 3.65
CA THR A 183 -0.66 -15.43 4.07
C THR A 183 -1.35 -14.84 2.84
N GLY A 184 -2.57 -15.29 2.54
CA GLY A 184 -3.37 -14.91 1.37
C GLY A 184 -4.08 -13.56 1.49
N GLY A 185 -3.67 -12.74 2.45
CA GLY A 185 -4.39 -11.57 2.90
C GLY A 185 -4.07 -11.35 4.38
N THR A 186 -4.95 -10.62 5.05
CA THR A 186 -4.75 -10.24 6.45
C THR A 186 -5.87 -10.81 7.30
N PHE A 187 -5.55 -11.05 8.58
CA PHE A 187 -6.51 -11.62 9.52
C PHE A 187 -7.81 -10.80 9.58
N ASN A 188 -8.97 -11.42 9.45
CA ASN A 188 -10.26 -10.72 9.53
C ASN A 188 -11.33 -11.60 10.17
N ARG A 189 -12.45 -11.00 10.60
CA ARG A 189 -13.50 -11.72 11.33
C ARG A 189 -14.28 -12.76 10.50
N VAL A 190 -14.14 -12.77 9.19
CA VAL A 190 -14.88 -13.64 8.26
C VAL A 190 -14.05 -14.85 7.85
N GLU A 191 -12.78 -14.63 7.47
CA GLU A 191 -11.88 -15.68 6.97
C GLU A 191 -10.87 -16.17 8.01
N GLY A 192 -10.71 -15.45 9.13
CA GLY A 192 -9.55 -15.64 10.00
C GLY A 192 -8.28 -15.20 9.29
N LEU A 193 -7.21 -15.98 9.40
CA LEU A 193 -6.01 -15.84 8.58
C LEU A 193 -6.16 -16.63 7.27
N PRO A 194 -6.32 -15.99 6.10
CA PRO A 194 -6.28 -16.72 4.83
C PRO A 194 -4.85 -17.19 4.52
N ILE A 195 -4.70 -18.43 4.03
CA ILE A 195 -3.44 -19.03 3.60
C ILE A 195 -3.51 -19.27 2.10
N ALA A 196 -2.71 -18.55 1.33
CA ALA A 196 -2.59 -18.74 -0.11
C ALA A 196 -1.43 -19.70 -0.43
N PHE A 197 -1.66 -20.64 -1.34
CA PHE A 197 -0.65 -21.58 -1.80
C PHE A 197 -0.80 -21.86 -3.29
N GLY A 198 0.31 -21.98 -4.00
CA GLY A 198 0.28 -22.35 -5.41
C GLY A 198 1.47 -21.84 -6.23
N PRO A 199 1.54 -22.23 -7.51
CA PRO A 199 2.61 -21.80 -8.38
C PRO A 199 2.45 -20.35 -8.87
N LEU A 200 3.59 -19.70 -9.05
CA LEU A 200 3.77 -18.39 -9.66
C LEU A 200 4.74 -18.54 -10.82
N PHE A 201 4.47 -17.86 -11.93
CA PHE A 201 5.28 -17.89 -13.13
C PHE A 201 5.56 -16.46 -13.58
N ASP A 202 6.82 -16.14 -13.85
CA ASP A 202 7.27 -14.87 -14.43
C ASP A 202 8.23 -15.20 -15.57
N TRP A 203 7.71 -15.12 -16.79
CA TRP A 203 8.40 -15.55 -18.00
C TRP A 203 8.54 -14.39 -18.99
N LYS A 204 9.76 -14.15 -19.43
CA LYS A 204 10.08 -13.26 -20.54
C LYS A 204 9.96 -14.04 -21.84
N LEU A 205 8.89 -13.78 -22.59
CA LEU A 205 8.60 -14.45 -23.86
C LEU A 205 9.47 -13.89 -25.01
N HIS A 206 9.65 -12.57 -25.02
CA HIS A 206 10.49 -11.84 -25.99
C HIS A 206 11.20 -10.67 -25.28
N GLN A 207 12.09 -9.95 -25.97
CA GLN A 207 12.86 -8.85 -25.38
C GLN A 207 11.99 -7.84 -24.62
N ASP A 208 10.82 -7.51 -25.18
CA ASP A 208 9.89 -6.53 -24.61
C ASP A 208 8.61 -7.15 -24.03
N LEU A 209 8.43 -8.48 -24.08
CA LEU A 209 7.18 -9.14 -23.69
C LEU A 209 7.40 -10.04 -22.47
N ARG A 210 6.67 -9.77 -21.39
CA ARG A 210 6.65 -10.57 -20.17
C ARG A 210 5.25 -11.09 -19.87
N LEU A 211 5.18 -12.36 -19.50
CA LEU A 211 3.98 -13.05 -19.08
C LEU A 211 4.14 -13.44 -17.61
N ARG A 212 3.18 -13.02 -16.80
CA ARG A 212 3.06 -13.43 -15.40
C ARG A 212 1.78 -14.22 -15.21
N ILE A 213 1.88 -15.35 -14.52
CA ILE A 213 0.74 -16.19 -14.14
C ILE A 213 0.84 -16.51 -12.66
N ASP A 214 -0.18 -16.15 -11.89
CA ASP A 214 -0.32 -16.49 -10.48
C ASP A 214 -1.51 -17.46 -10.36
N ALA A 215 -1.30 -18.70 -9.91
CA ALA A 215 -2.36 -19.70 -9.74
C ALA A 215 -2.36 -20.19 -8.30
N LEU A 216 -3.25 -19.63 -7.48
CA LEU A 216 -3.25 -19.79 -6.03
C LEU A 216 -4.57 -20.38 -5.54
N GLY A 217 -4.50 -21.37 -4.66
CA GLY A 217 -5.60 -21.75 -3.78
C GLY A 217 -5.54 -20.93 -2.50
N VAL A 218 -6.70 -20.56 -1.94
CA VAL A 218 -6.81 -19.73 -0.73
C VAL A 218 -7.59 -20.51 0.33
N PHE A 219 -6.92 -20.97 1.36
CA PHE A 219 -7.54 -21.67 2.49
C PHE A 219 -7.91 -20.69 3.61
N ARG A 220 -9.18 -20.65 3.98
CA ARG A 220 -9.72 -19.77 5.04
C ARG A 220 -9.72 -20.51 6.38
N THR A 221 -8.96 -20.00 7.36
CA THR A 221 -8.77 -20.70 8.65
C THR A 221 -9.98 -20.63 9.59
N ALA A 222 -10.87 -19.65 9.43
CA ALA A 222 -12.11 -19.55 10.22
C ALA A 222 -13.26 -20.43 9.69
N GLY A 223 -13.00 -21.34 8.75
CA GLY A 223 -14.02 -22.20 8.16
C GLY A 223 -14.43 -23.38 9.02
N ASP A 224 -15.72 -23.70 9.00
CA ASP A 224 -16.25 -24.95 9.51
C ASP A 224 -16.21 -25.99 8.39
N PHE A 225 -15.35 -27.01 8.54
CA PHE A 225 -15.19 -28.15 7.61
C PHE A 225 -16.49 -28.96 7.34
N THR A 226 -17.62 -28.57 7.94
CA THR A 226 -18.90 -29.25 7.89
C THR A 226 -19.94 -28.57 6.99
N ASP A 227 -19.69 -27.33 6.54
CA ASP A 227 -20.66 -26.56 5.77
C ASP A 227 -20.49 -26.73 4.24
N LYS A 228 -21.58 -26.58 3.47
CA LYS A 228 -21.60 -26.82 2.01
C LYS A 228 -20.84 -25.77 1.18
N ARG A 229 -20.25 -24.75 1.81
CA ARG A 229 -19.39 -23.75 1.15
C ARG A 229 -17.95 -24.24 1.15
N SER A 230 -17.28 -24.14 0.01
CA SER A 230 -15.84 -24.40 -0.11
C SER A 230 -15.08 -23.36 0.72
N ASP A 231 -14.54 -23.75 1.88
CA ASP A 231 -13.56 -22.93 2.63
C ASP A 231 -12.25 -22.69 1.85
N LEU A 232 -12.12 -23.33 0.69
CA LEU A 232 -11.09 -23.12 -0.30
C LEU A 232 -11.58 -22.15 -1.38
N GLY A 233 -11.06 -20.93 -1.36
CA GLY A 233 -11.13 -19.98 -2.48
C GLY A 233 -10.01 -20.22 -3.50
N TYR A 234 -10.01 -19.46 -4.58
CA TYR A 234 -8.97 -19.51 -5.60
C TYR A 234 -8.70 -18.11 -6.16
N LEU A 235 -7.47 -17.89 -6.62
CA LEU A 235 -7.08 -16.74 -7.40
C LEU A 235 -6.21 -17.21 -8.56
N PHE A 236 -6.70 -16.97 -9.76
CA PHE A 236 -5.93 -17.13 -10.99
C PHE A 236 -5.76 -15.76 -11.62
N ARG A 237 -4.52 -15.29 -11.78
CA ARG A 237 -4.18 -14.03 -12.44
C ARG A 237 -3.23 -14.29 -13.58
N THR A 238 -3.51 -13.70 -14.73
CA THR A 238 -2.61 -13.65 -15.87
C THR A 238 -2.38 -12.20 -16.24
N GLU A 239 -1.12 -11.79 -16.37
CA GLU A 239 -0.74 -10.47 -16.84
C GLU A 239 0.24 -10.62 -18.00
N LEU A 240 -0.13 -10.08 -19.15
CA LEU A 240 0.77 -9.96 -20.29
C LEU A 240 1.19 -8.50 -20.41
N ARG A 241 2.47 -8.22 -20.24
CA ARG A 241 3.04 -6.88 -20.28
C ARG A 241 4.02 -6.73 -21.42
N SER A 242 3.87 -5.68 -22.19
CA SER A 242 4.78 -5.25 -23.25
C SER A 242 5.43 -3.91 -22.91
N GLY A 243 6.75 -3.84 -23.06
CA GLY A 243 7.54 -2.63 -22.85
C GLY A 243 7.84 -2.30 -21.38
N GLU A 244 8.89 -1.50 -21.18
CA GLU A 244 9.25 -0.96 -19.87
C GLU A 244 8.58 0.40 -19.64
N LEU A 245 8.76 1.34 -20.57
CA LEU A 245 8.14 2.68 -20.63
C LEU A 245 8.10 3.18 -22.09
N PRO A 246 6.93 3.51 -22.66
CA PRO A 246 5.61 3.20 -22.14
C PRO A 246 5.42 1.68 -21.98
N ALA A 247 4.72 1.26 -20.94
CA ALA A 247 4.31 -0.14 -20.78
C ALA A 247 2.82 -0.28 -21.07
N TYR A 248 2.45 -1.34 -21.76
CA TYR A 248 1.08 -1.71 -22.04
C TYR A 248 0.87 -3.13 -21.54
N GLY A 249 -0.33 -3.45 -21.10
CA GLY A 249 -0.61 -4.82 -20.75
C GLY A 249 -2.07 -5.17 -20.74
N VAL A 250 -2.30 -6.47 -20.74
CA VAL A 250 -3.60 -7.10 -20.62
C VAL A 250 -3.58 -7.95 -19.37
N GLU A 251 -4.62 -7.83 -18.56
CA GLU A 251 -4.78 -8.55 -17.31
C GLU A 251 -6.06 -9.38 -17.37
N PHE A 252 -5.99 -10.61 -16.87
CA PHE A 252 -7.14 -11.49 -16.66
C PHE A 252 -7.08 -12.02 -15.24
N ARG A 253 -8.22 -12.08 -14.57
CA ARG A 253 -8.35 -12.60 -13.21
C ARG A 253 -9.60 -13.48 -13.10
N ALA A 254 -9.46 -14.62 -12.45
CA ALA A 254 -10.58 -15.42 -11.95
C ALA A 254 -10.39 -15.57 -10.44
N PHE A 255 -11.42 -15.28 -9.66
CA PHE A 255 -11.28 -15.15 -8.22
C PHE A 255 -12.51 -15.66 -7.46
N ASP A 256 -12.25 -16.10 -6.24
CA ASP A 256 -13.21 -16.40 -5.17
C ASP A 256 -12.56 -15.85 -3.90
N ASP A 257 -12.86 -14.58 -3.58
CA ASP A 257 -12.23 -13.84 -2.49
C ASP A 257 -13.27 -13.13 -1.60
N VAL A 258 -12.86 -12.81 -0.37
CA VAL A 258 -13.68 -12.04 0.55
C VAL A 258 -13.23 -10.59 0.48
N ALA A 259 -13.98 -9.81 -0.29
CA ALA A 259 -13.66 -8.43 -0.60
C ALA A 259 -14.13 -7.48 0.52
N PRO A 260 -13.35 -6.44 0.86
CA PRO A 260 -13.80 -5.41 1.77
C PRO A 260 -14.77 -4.44 1.09
N VAL A 261 -15.84 -4.04 1.79
CA VAL A 261 -16.81 -3.00 1.38
C VAL A 261 -16.12 -1.65 1.17
N GLU A 262 -15.14 -1.32 2.04
CA GLU A 262 -14.35 -0.08 1.97
C GLU A 262 -12.85 -0.40 2.02
N ASP A 263 -12.13 -0.11 0.91
CA ASP A 263 -10.69 -0.39 0.74
C ASP A 263 -9.78 0.83 0.99
N TRP A 264 -10.35 1.98 1.36
CA TRP A 264 -9.66 3.28 1.32
C TRP A 264 -9.27 3.86 2.68
N GLY A 265 -9.78 3.28 3.78
CA GLY A 265 -9.39 3.61 5.16
C GLY A 265 -8.06 2.94 5.53
N LEU A 266 -7.93 2.41 6.74
CA LEU A 266 -6.74 1.70 7.21
C LEU A 266 -6.18 0.69 6.19
N ARG A 267 -4.85 0.51 6.18
CA ARG A 267 -4.20 -0.53 5.35
C ARG A 267 -4.66 -1.91 5.78
N SER A 268 -4.64 -2.86 4.85
CA SER A 268 -5.05 -4.25 5.12
C SER A 268 -4.25 -4.84 6.28
N GLY A 269 -2.92 -4.64 6.31
CA GLY A 269 -2.08 -5.11 7.41
C GLY A 269 -2.46 -4.52 8.79
N GLU A 270 -2.87 -3.26 8.83
CA GLU A 270 -3.26 -2.58 10.08
C GLU A 270 -4.58 -3.13 10.62
N VAL A 271 -5.58 -3.28 9.73
CA VAL A 271 -6.84 -3.93 10.08
C VAL A 271 -6.58 -5.37 10.53
N GLY A 272 -5.70 -6.08 9.83
CA GLY A 272 -5.29 -7.45 10.16
C GLY A 272 -4.74 -7.62 11.56
N TRP A 273 -3.71 -6.84 11.90
CA TRP A 273 -3.10 -6.88 13.22
C TRP A 273 -4.05 -6.39 14.31
N SER A 274 -4.86 -5.37 14.03
CA SER A 274 -5.90 -4.88 14.96
C SER A 274 -6.96 -5.96 15.25
N ALA A 275 -7.39 -6.69 14.21
CA ALA A 275 -8.33 -7.79 14.35
C ALA A 275 -7.70 -8.97 15.12
N PHE A 276 -6.50 -9.41 14.73
CA PHE A 276 -5.85 -10.56 15.35
C PHE A 276 -5.45 -10.33 16.82
N LEU A 277 -4.91 -9.14 17.13
CA LEU A 277 -4.44 -8.85 18.48
C LEU A 277 -5.58 -8.39 19.38
N PHE A 278 -6.44 -7.48 18.92
CA PHE A 278 -7.37 -6.76 19.78
C PHE A 278 -8.85 -7.02 19.47
N GLN A 279 -9.15 -7.95 18.56
CA GLN A 279 -10.51 -8.22 18.11
C GLN A 279 -11.22 -6.98 17.55
N ARG A 280 -10.45 -6.08 16.93
CA ARG A 280 -10.94 -4.81 16.37
C ARG A 280 -10.80 -4.81 14.86
N ASP A 281 -11.89 -5.17 14.19
CA ASP A 281 -11.98 -5.19 12.74
C ASP A 281 -12.77 -3.97 12.22
N TYR A 282 -12.04 -3.08 11.54
CA TYR A 282 -12.51 -1.81 10.99
C TYR A 282 -12.94 -1.90 9.52
N ARG A 283 -13.34 -3.08 9.05
CA ARG A 283 -13.90 -3.28 7.71
C ARG A 283 -15.16 -4.10 7.74
N ASP A 284 -15.92 -4.08 6.66
CA ASP A 284 -16.96 -5.06 6.39
C ASP A 284 -16.63 -5.80 5.11
N TYR A 285 -17.21 -6.98 4.96
CA TYR A 285 -16.79 -7.92 3.95
C TYR A 285 -17.97 -8.54 3.22
N TYR A 286 -17.73 -8.96 1.99
CA TYR A 286 -18.66 -9.78 1.22
C TYR A 286 -17.86 -10.79 0.41
N LEU A 287 -18.50 -11.88 -0.01
CA LEU A 287 -17.87 -12.83 -0.93
C LEU A 287 -18.06 -12.31 -2.35
N SER A 288 -16.98 -12.21 -3.09
CA SER A 288 -16.99 -11.89 -4.52
C SER A 288 -16.38 -13.05 -5.29
N LYS A 289 -17.12 -13.58 -6.25
CA LYS A 289 -16.68 -14.70 -7.08
C LYS A 289 -16.96 -14.42 -8.54
N GLY A 290 -15.91 -14.34 -9.34
CA GLY A 290 -16.09 -13.92 -10.72
C GLY A 290 -14.86 -13.96 -11.59
N LEU A 291 -15.00 -13.25 -12.71
CA LEU A 291 -13.97 -13.05 -13.72
C LEU A 291 -13.78 -11.56 -13.94
N ALA A 292 -12.53 -11.14 -14.15
CA ALA A 292 -12.18 -9.79 -14.56
C ALA A 292 -11.20 -9.84 -15.73
N GLY A 293 -11.39 -8.94 -16.68
CA GLY A 293 -10.47 -8.70 -17.79
C GLY A 293 -10.19 -7.21 -17.88
N GLY A 294 -8.94 -6.82 -18.11
CA GLY A 294 -8.57 -5.43 -18.19
C GLY A 294 -7.38 -5.17 -19.07
N VAL A 295 -7.19 -3.90 -19.40
CA VAL A 295 -6.02 -3.39 -20.09
C VAL A 295 -5.46 -2.22 -19.32
N PHE A 296 -4.14 -2.07 -19.35
CA PHE A 296 -3.48 -0.92 -18.75
C PHE A 296 -2.49 -0.30 -19.70
N VAL A 297 -2.28 1.00 -19.50
CA VAL A 297 -1.18 1.75 -20.09
C VAL A 297 -0.46 2.53 -19.00
N GLN A 298 0.87 2.49 -19.06
CA GLN A 298 1.77 3.24 -18.22
C GLN A 298 2.67 4.08 -19.13
N PRO A 299 2.22 5.28 -19.57
CA PRO A 299 2.96 6.11 -20.53
C PRO A 299 4.31 6.57 -19.98
N ASN A 300 4.36 6.82 -18.67
CA ASN A 300 5.55 7.19 -17.93
C ASN A 300 5.47 6.58 -16.52
N ARG A 301 6.53 6.72 -15.74
CA ARG A 301 6.59 6.13 -14.40
C ARG A 301 5.45 6.53 -13.46
N PRO A 302 5.13 7.83 -13.32
CA PRO A 302 4.12 8.23 -12.34
C PRO A 302 2.70 7.92 -12.79
N LEU A 303 2.41 7.89 -14.09
CA LEU A 303 1.04 7.75 -14.61
C LEU A 303 0.73 6.32 -15.05
N ARG A 304 -0.32 5.73 -14.47
CA ARG A 304 -0.94 4.48 -14.93
C ARG A 304 -2.43 4.70 -15.14
N VAL A 305 -2.94 4.20 -16.26
CA VAL A 305 -4.37 4.22 -16.61
C VAL A 305 -4.79 2.77 -16.85
N ASP A 306 -5.89 2.38 -16.22
CA ASP A 306 -6.43 1.03 -16.26
C ASP A 306 -7.90 1.08 -16.67
N LEU A 307 -8.31 0.14 -17.51
CA LEU A 307 -9.70 -0.12 -17.85
C LEU A 307 -9.98 -1.60 -17.60
N GLU A 308 -10.92 -1.89 -16.72
CA GLU A 308 -11.26 -3.24 -16.27
C GLU A 308 -12.77 -3.48 -16.42
N LEU A 309 -13.14 -4.62 -16.98
CA LEU A 309 -14.49 -5.16 -16.96
C LEU A 309 -14.48 -6.40 -16.06
N HIS A 310 -15.33 -6.43 -15.05
CA HIS A 310 -15.53 -7.61 -14.21
C HIS A 310 -17.00 -8.01 -14.14
N HIS A 311 -17.20 -9.30 -14.02
CA HIS A 311 -18.49 -9.90 -13.74
C HIS A 311 -18.33 -10.86 -12.57
N ASP A 312 -19.00 -10.55 -11.47
CA ASP A 312 -18.86 -11.25 -10.22
C ASP A 312 -20.19 -11.44 -9.50
N TRP A 313 -20.30 -12.60 -8.88
CA TRP A 313 -21.36 -12.93 -7.95
C TRP A 313 -20.97 -12.40 -6.57
N GLU A 314 -21.72 -11.41 -6.09
CA GLU A 314 -21.56 -10.84 -4.76
C GLU A 314 -22.60 -11.45 -3.81
N THR A 315 -22.17 -11.98 -2.66
CA THR A 315 -23.08 -12.55 -1.66
C THR A 315 -22.66 -12.25 -0.23
N THR A 316 -23.66 -12.17 0.64
CA THR A 316 -23.51 -11.98 2.07
C THR A 316 -22.69 -13.09 2.73
N VAL A 317 -21.84 -12.66 3.67
CA VAL A 317 -21.03 -13.52 4.53
C VAL A 317 -21.22 -13.14 5.99
N ALA A 318 -21.31 -14.13 6.87
CA ALA A 318 -21.38 -13.93 8.30
C ALA A 318 -19.98 -13.84 8.93
N ALA A 319 -19.87 -13.19 10.09
CA ALA A 319 -18.67 -13.29 10.92
C ALA A 319 -18.54 -14.72 11.47
N ARG A 320 -17.32 -15.26 11.50
CA ARG A 320 -17.04 -16.67 11.84
C ARG A 320 -16.25 -16.86 13.14
N ASP A 321 -16.24 -15.83 13.99
CA ASP A 321 -15.57 -15.82 15.30
C ASP A 321 -14.17 -16.48 15.34
N PRO A 322 -13.20 -16.00 14.54
CA PRO A 322 -11.87 -16.58 14.54
C PRO A 322 -11.11 -16.26 15.83
N TRP A 323 -10.23 -17.18 16.22
CA TRP A 323 -9.39 -17.04 17.41
C TRP A 323 -8.45 -15.82 17.34
N THR A 324 -8.37 -15.04 18.43
CA THR A 324 -7.50 -13.87 18.59
C THR A 324 -6.50 -14.05 19.74
N VAL A 325 -5.51 -13.17 19.86
CA VAL A 325 -4.54 -13.23 20.97
C VAL A 325 -5.15 -12.70 22.27
N PHE A 326 -5.86 -11.58 22.20
CA PHE A 326 -6.51 -10.95 23.35
C PHE A 326 -8.01 -10.80 23.09
N ARG A 327 -8.83 -10.89 24.14
CA ARG A 327 -10.31 -10.72 24.11
C ARG A 327 -11.10 -11.86 23.44
N ASN A 328 -10.62 -13.11 23.55
CA ASN A 328 -11.35 -14.29 23.06
C ASN A 328 -12.68 -14.59 23.76
N ASP A 329 -13.06 -13.84 24.80
CA ASP A 329 -14.29 -13.98 25.56
C ASP A 329 -15.44 -13.11 25.04
N GLN A 330 -15.18 -12.21 24.09
CA GLN A 330 -16.18 -11.30 23.52
C GLN A 330 -16.64 -11.82 22.15
N ALA A 331 -17.92 -11.61 21.82
CA ALA A 331 -18.42 -11.91 20.49
C ALA A 331 -17.92 -10.85 19.49
N TRP A 332 -17.56 -11.29 18.27
CA TRP A 332 -17.22 -10.36 17.19
C TRP A 332 -18.40 -9.49 16.78
N ARG A 333 -18.09 -8.30 16.27
CA ARG A 333 -19.07 -7.47 15.58
C ARG A 333 -19.69 -8.25 14.40
N PRO A 334 -21.02 -8.35 14.29
CA PRO A 334 -21.67 -8.98 13.16
C PRO A 334 -21.28 -8.30 11.85
N ASN A 335 -21.12 -9.09 10.79
CA ASN A 335 -20.94 -8.55 9.44
C ASN A 335 -22.34 -8.23 8.87
N PRO A 336 -22.59 -7.01 8.35
CA PRO A 336 -23.89 -6.67 7.80
C PRO A 336 -24.21 -7.50 6.55
N PRO A 337 -25.50 -7.75 6.29
CA PRO A 337 -25.92 -8.26 4.99
C PRO A 337 -25.71 -7.19 3.90
N ILE A 338 -25.57 -7.66 2.66
CA ILE A 338 -25.37 -6.84 1.47
C ILE A 338 -26.46 -7.12 0.45
N ASP A 339 -26.54 -6.30 -0.60
CA ASP A 339 -27.48 -6.55 -1.69
C ASP A 339 -26.89 -7.61 -2.65
N ASP A 340 -27.22 -8.89 -2.39
CA ASP A 340 -26.76 -10.06 -3.14
C ASP A 340 -27.15 -10.00 -4.63
N GLY A 341 -26.28 -10.47 -5.53
CA GLY A 341 -26.58 -10.51 -6.97
C GLY A 341 -25.35 -10.72 -7.85
N HIS A 342 -25.56 -10.80 -9.16
CA HIS A 342 -24.47 -10.81 -10.14
C HIS A 342 -24.29 -9.41 -10.71
N TYR A 343 -23.12 -8.83 -10.49
CA TYR A 343 -22.78 -7.49 -10.94
C TYR A 343 -21.86 -7.56 -12.14
N THR A 344 -22.14 -6.73 -13.15
CA THR A 344 -21.23 -6.47 -14.25
C THR A 344 -20.75 -5.05 -14.14
N THR A 345 -19.45 -4.85 -13.93
CA THR A 345 -18.89 -3.55 -13.61
C THR A 345 -17.74 -3.20 -14.56
N LEU A 346 -17.88 -2.05 -15.22
CA LEU A 346 -16.82 -1.39 -15.96
C LEU A 346 -16.15 -0.35 -15.06
N ARG A 347 -14.86 -0.52 -14.81
CA ARG A 347 -14.03 0.33 -13.96
C ARG A 347 -12.94 1.00 -14.78
N ALA A 348 -12.89 2.32 -14.75
CA ALA A 348 -11.79 3.13 -15.26
C ALA A 348 -11.00 3.70 -14.08
N SER A 349 -9.69 3.46 -14.03
CA SER A 349 -8.81 3.95 -12.96
C SER A 349 -7.65 4.76 -13.52
N VAL A 350 -7.34 5.86 -12.84
CA VAL A 350 -6.14 6.68 -13.11
C VAL A 350 -5.35 6.80 -11.82
N THR A 351 -4.09 6.39 -11.88
CA THR A 351 -3.14 6.53 -10.78
C THR A 351 -1.99 7.42 -11.21
N PHE A 352 -1.73 8.47 -10.44
CA PHE A 352 -0.57 9.33 -10.59
C PHE A 352 0.24 9.34 -9.28
N ASP A 353 1.43 8.75 -9.31
CA ASP A 353 2.29 8.58 -8.13
C ASP A 353 3.70 9.11 -8.38
N THR A 354 4.01 10.26 -7.77
CA THR A 354 5.34 10.88 -7.79
C THR A 354 5.99 10.89 -6.39
N ARG A 355 5.46 10.08 -5.46
CA ARG A 355 6.02 9.97 -4.12
C ARG A 355 7.46 9.48 -4.17
N ASN A 356 8.30 10.04 -3.31
CA ASN A 356 9.69 9.62 -3.15
C ASN A 356 9.83 8.21 -2.52
N ASP A 357 8.87 7.84 -1.67
CA ASP A 357 8.75 6.52 -1.06
C ASP A 357 7.26 6.19 -0.94
N ARG A 358 6.86 4.95 -1.28
CA ARG A 358 5.44 4.58 -1.27
C ARG A 358 4.90 4.28 0.13
N LEU A 359 5.74 3.82 1.04
CA LEU A 359 5.36 3.40 2.39
C LEU A 359 5.48 4.54 3.40
N ASP A 360 6.52 5.37 3.26
CA ASP A 360 6.76 6.55 4.10
C ASP A 360 7.14 7.79 3.26
N PRO A 361 6.20 8.34 2.47
CA PRO A 361 6.48 9.49 1.61
C PRO A 361 6.80 10.76 2.41
N THR A 362 7.90 11.41 2.05
CA THR A 362 8.29 12.73 2.58
C THR A 362 8.02 13.85 1.60
N ALA A 363 7.93 13.53 0.30
CA ALA A 363 7.67 14.46 -0.77
C ALA A 363 6.93 13.78 -1.95
N GLY A 364 6.18 14.57 -2.71
CA GLY A 364 5.56 14.12 -3.96
C GLY A 364 4.03 14.22 -3.93
N TRP A 365 3.41 13.69 -4.98
CA TRP A 365 1.95 13.63 -5.13
C TRP A 365 1.51 12.19 -5.29
N PHE A 366 0.34 11.89 -4.74
CA PHE A 366 -0.39 10.66 -5.04
C PHE A 366 -1.82 11.04 -5.39
N LEU A 367 -2.29 10.60 -6.55
CA LEU A 367 -3.67 10.76 -6.99
C LEU A 367 -4.17 9.40 -7.44
N ARG A 368 -5.35 9.03 -6.96
CA ARG A 368 -6.13 7.92 -7.47
C ARG A 368 -7.53 8.43 -7.81
N ALA A 369 -7.94 8.27 -9.05
CA ALA A 369 -9.31 8.49 -9.49
C ALA A 369 -9.87 7.18 -10.04
N ARG A 370 -11.09 6.83 -9.67
CA ARG A 370 -11.79 5.62 -10.09
C ARG A 370 -13.21 5.98 -10.47
N PHE A 371 -13.61 5.66 -11.69
CA PHE A 371 -14.98 5.71 -12.16
C PHE A 371 -15.48 4.28 -12.35
N GLU A 372 -16.69 4.00 -11.88
CA GLU A 372 -17.34 2.69 -11.99
C GLU A 372 -18.74 2.87 -12.55
N HIS A 373 -19.04 2.10 -13.59
CA HIS A 373 -20.38 1.89 -14.10
C HIS A 373 -20.72 0.42 -13.87
N SER A 374 -21.77 0.14 -13.11
CA SER A 374 -22.14 -1.21 -12.72
C SER A 374 -23.63 -1.45 -12.94
N GLY A 375 -24.00 -2.68 -13.28
CA GLY A 375 -25.38 -3.11 -13.38
C GLY A 375 -25.55 -4.56 -12.95
N SER A 376 -26.78 -4.92 -12.61
CA SER A 376 -27.15 -6.29 -12.23
C SER A 376 -28.57 -6.60 -12.68
N ASP A 377 -28.73 -7.80 -13.24
CA ASP A 377 -30.04 -8.24 -13.75
C ASP A 377 -30.86 -8.99 -12.68
N ASP A 378 -30.20 -9.43 -11.61
CA ASP A 378 -30.76 -10.34 -10.59
C ASP A 378 -30.48 -9.90 -9.15
N VAL A 379 -30.20 -8.61 -8.94
CA VAL A 379 -30.00 -8.02 -7.63
C VAL A 379 -31.16 -8.35 -6.69
N LYS A 380 -30.82 -8.69 -5.45
CA LYS A 380 -31.74 -8.95 -4.34
C LYS A 380 -31.48 -7.92 -3.25
N PRO A 381 -32.19 -6.77 -3.28
CA PRO A 381 -32.00 -5.73 -2.30
C PRO A 381 -32.43 -6.20 -0.91
N GLU A 382 -31.64 -5.82 0.10
CA GLU A 382 -31.96 -6.07 1.50
C GLU A 382 -33.23 -5.32 1.92
N THR A 383 -34.20 -6.05 2.47
CA THR A 383 -35.53 -5.52 2.81
C THR A 383 -35.52 -4.67 4.08
N GLY A 384 -34.50 -4.82 4.93
CA GLY A 384 -34.33 -4.07 6.17
C GLY A 384 -33.87 -2.62 6.00
N VAL A 385 -33.64 -2.16 4.76
CA VAL A 385 -33.18 -0.79 4.47
C VAL A 385 -34.37 0.11 4.13
N PRO A 386 -34.67 1.14 4.97
CA PRO A 386 -35.80 2.03 4.72
C PRO A 386 -35.53 2.98 3.54
N SER A 387 -36.61 3.43 2.89
CA SER A 387 -36.55 4.34 1.74
C SER A 387 -35.91 5.69 2.03
N ALA A 388 -35.95 6.14 3.29
CA ALA A 388 -35.26 7.35 3.75
C ALA A 388 -33.72 7.23 3.68
N VAL A 389 -33.21 6.00 3.78
CA VAL A 389 -31.77 5.70 3.73
C VAL A 389 -31.34 5.33 2.33
N ARG A 390 -32.12 4.52 1.61
CA ARG A 390 -31.83 4.10 0.22
C ARG A 390 -33.13 4.01 -0.55
N GLY A 391 -33.22 4.66 -1.72
CA GLY A 391 -34.35 4.49 -2.62
C GLY A 391 -34.53 3.02 -3.07
N PRO A 392 -35.72 2.62 -3.53
CA PRO A 392 -35.93 1.26 -4.01
C PRO A 392 -34.98 0.95 -5.18
N ILE A 393 -34.36 -0.22 -5.14
CA ILE A 393 -33.55 -0.74 -6.24
C ILE A 393 -34.49 -1.49 -7.20
N PRO A 394 -34.50 -1.19 -8.50
CA PRO A 394 -35.22 -1.96 -9.49
C PRO A 394 -34.77 -3.42 -9.50
N THR A 395 -35.72 -4.36 -9.51
CA THR A 395 -35.44 -5.82 -9.57
C THR A 395 -36.00 -6.45 -10.85
N ASP A 396 -36.28 -5.63 -11.86
CA ASP A 396 -36.78 -6.03 -13.18
C ASP A 396 -35.66 -6.27 -14.21
N GLY A 397 -34.41 -6.25 -13.75
CA GLY A 397 -33.21 -6.40 -14.55
C GLY A 397 -32.69 -5.09 -15.17
N SER A 398 -33.27 -3.93 -14.82
CA SER A 398 -32.81 -2.63 -15.33
C SER A 398 -31.76 -1.95 -14.44
N TYR A 399 -31.38 -2.57 -13.32
CA TYR A 399 -30.62 -1.90 -12.26
C TYR A 399 -29.20 -1.54 -12.71
N GLN A 400 -28.89 -0.24 -12.68
CA GLN A 400 -27.58 0.29 -13.05
C GLN A 400 -27.22 1.54 -12.26
N PHE A 401 -25.96 1.67 -11.84
CA PHE A 401 -25.47 2.85 -11.13
C PHE A 401 -24.07 3.28 -11.57
N ASN A 402 -23.75 4.54 -11.28
CA ASN A 402 -22.45 5.14 -11.53
C ASN A 402 -21.86 5.68 -10.24
N ARG A 403 -20.58 5.39 -10.02
CA ARG A 403 -19.82 5.82 -8.85
C ARG A 403 -18.51 6.47 -9.28
N LEU A 404 -18.11 7.51 -8.55
CA LEU A 404 -16.81 8.13 -8.67
C LEU A 404 -16.10 8.10 -7.33
N PHE A 405 -14.79 7.83 -7.34
CA PHE A 405 -13.94 7.88 -6.16
C PHE A 405 -12.64 8.61 -6.49
N PHE A 406 -12.19 9.47 -5.59
CA PHE A 406 -11.06 10.36 -5.77
C PHE A 406 -10.29 10.48 -4.46
N ASP A 407 -8.99 10.20 -4.48
CA ASP A 407 -8.06 10.38 -3.35
C ASP A 407 -6.81 11.10 -3.85
N LEU A 408 -6.64 12.35 -3.43
CA LEU A 408 -5.51 13.21 -3.75
C LEU A 408 -4.71 13.49 -2.49
N ARG A 409 -3.40 13.28 -2.57
CA ARG A 409 -2.46 13.51 -1.47
C ARG A 409 -1.24 14.26 -1.92
N ARG A 410 -0.80 15.19 -1.07
CA ARG A 410 0.41 15.98 -1.26
C ARG A 410 1.30 15.85 -0.04
N TYR A 411 2.54 15.43 -0.27
CA TYR A 411 3.60 15.40 0.72
C TYR A 411 4.61 16.51 0.40
N THR A 412 4.86 17.38 1.37
CA THR A 412 5.80 18.49 1.23
C THR A 412 6.74 18.50 2.42
N ARG A 413 8.02 18.27 2.19
CA ARG A 413 9.07 18.48 3.19
C ARG A 413 9.24 19.98 3.41
N VAL A 414 9.08 20.43 4.65
CA VAL A 414 9.25 21.85 5.02
C VAL A 414 10.56 22.12 5.74
N SER A 415 11.14 21.10 6.38
CA SER A 415 12.47 21.18 7.02
C SER A 415 13.15 19.80 6.99
N PRO A 416 14.43 19.65 7.39
CA PRO A 416 15.09 18.35 7.43
C PRO A 416 14.33 17.29 8.26
N SER A 417 13.68 17.71 9.34
CA SER A 417 12.91 16.85 10.23
C SER A 417 11.38 17.00 10.09
N GLY A 418 10.91 18.00 9.33
CA GLY A 418 9.51 18.42 9.24
C GLY A 418 8.88 18.19 7.87
N ARG A 419 7.66 17.64 7.85
CA ARG A 419 6.82 17.50 6.64
C ARG A 419 5.37 17.89 6.91
N VAL A 420 4.73 18.43 5.88
CA VAL A 420 3.29 18.68 5.82
C VAL A 420 2.67 17.71 4.81
N ASN A 421 1.64 17.00 5.25
CA ASN A 421 0.86 16.08 4.44
C ASN A 421 -0.57 16.62 4.31
N LEU A 422 -1.06 16.71 3.08
CA LEU A 422 -2.45 17.09 2.79
C LEU A 422 -3.13 15.93 2.08
N ARG A 423 -4.38 15.64 2.43
CA ARG A 423 -5.23 14.66 1.74
C ARG A 423 -6.62 15.24 1.51
N VAL A 424 -7.13 15.04 0.30
CA VAL A 424 -8.52 15.29 -0.06
C VAL A 424 -9.06 13.99 -0.62
N LEU A 425 -10.14 13.50 -0.03
CA LEU A 425 -10.85 12.31 -0.48
C LEU A 425 -12.31 12.67 -0.73
N ALA A 426 -12.82 12.25 -1.88
CA ALA A 426 -14.23 12.39 -2.21
C ALA A 426 -14.67 11.14 -2.96
N GLY A 427 -15.85 10.62 -2.66
CA GLY A 427 -16.36 9.48 -3.40
C GLY A 427 -17.83 9.25 -3.16
N GLY A 428 -18.47 8.54 -4.09
CA GLY A 428 -19.88 8.18 -3.98
C GLY A 428 -20.62 8.14 -5.31
N TRP A 429 -21.94 8.07 -5.18
CA TRP A 429 -22.90 8.00 -6.27
C TRP A 429 -22.89 9.27 -7.13
N ILE A 430 -22.85 9.12 -8.45
CA ILE A 430 -22.87 10.25 -9.40
C ILE A 430 -24.00 10.16 -10.43
N GLY A 431 -24.73 9.04 -10.52
CA GLY A 431 -25.90 8.91 -11.39
C GLY A 431 -26.41 7.47 -11.50
N GLY A 432 -27.58 7.28 -12.10
CA GLY A 432 -28.27 5.98 -12.18
C GLY A 432 -29.14 5.70 -10.96
N ASP A 433 -29.35 4.44 -10.66
CA ASP A 433 -30.12 3.94 -9.51
C ASP A 433 -29.35 4.11 -8.18
N PRO A 434 -30.03 3.95 -7.02
CA PRO A 434 -29.40 4.00 -5.71
C PRO A 434 -28.28 2.96 -5.56
N LEU A 435 -27.19 3.29 -4.86
CA LEU A 435 -26.07 2.36 -4.66
C LEU A 435 -26.47 1.15 -3.81
N PRO A 436 -25.97 -0.06 -4.12
CA PRO A 436 -26.17 -1.21 -3.26
C PRO A 436 -25.30 -1.06 -2.00
N LEU A 437 -25.69 -1.69 -0.88
CA LEU A 437 -25.09 -1.51 0.44
C LEU A 437 -23.57 -1.67 0.45
N GLN A 438 -23.03 -2.65 -0.26
CA GLN A 438 -21.60 -2.93 -0.39
C GLN A 438 -20.81 -1.88 -1.18
N GLN A 439 -21.48 -0.91 -1.81
CA GLN A 439 -20.84 0.20 -2.54
C GLN A 439 -21.01 1.55 -1.82
N ARG A 440 -21.75 1.58 -0.71
CA ARG A 440 -21.97 2.78 0.11
C ARG A 440 -20.77 3.05 1.02
N LEU A 441 -20.72 4.26 1.54
CA LEU A 441 -19.55 4.82 2.19
C LEU A 441 -19.85 5.26 3.62
N SER A 442 -18.79 5.43 4.39
CA SER A 442 -18.82 5.95 5.76
C SER A 442 -17.59 6.80 6.05
N ILE A 443 -17.57 7.53 7.16
CA ILE A 443 -16.37 8.21 7.65
C ILE A 443 -16.27 7.99 9.15
N GLY A 444 -15.09 7.65 9.65
CA GLY A 444 -14.82 7.46 11.07
C GLY A 444 -13.64 6.53 11.30
N GLY A 445 -13.39 6.20 12.56
CA GLY A 445 -12.33 5.30 12.96
C GLY A 445 -10.93 5.92 12.93
N PRO A 446 -9.90 5.13 13.26
CA PRO A 446 -8.51 5.60 13.40
C PRO A 446 -7.95 6.26 12.13
N ASP A 447 -8.41 5.85 10.95
CA ASP A 447 -8.28 6.60 9.71
C ASP A 447 -9.62 6.53 8.95
N PRO A 448 -10.15 7.66 8.45
CA PRO A 448 -9.51 8.99 8.36
C PRO A 448 -9.73 9.95 9.54
N LEU A 449 -10.55 9.60 10.54
CA LEU A 449 -10.92 10.54 11.61
C LEU A 449 -10.38 10.06 12.95
N ALA A 450 -9.05 10.12 13.12
CA ALA A 450 -8.40 9.76 14.38
C ALA A 450 -9.08 10.47 15.58
N GLY A 451 -9.41 9.68 16.61
CA GLY A 451 -10.17 10.13 17.77
C GLY A 451 -11.69 9.92 17.68
N TYR A 452 -12.22 9.65 16.48
CA TYR A 452 -13.63 9.27 16.30
C TYR A 452 -13.78 7.74 16.28
N GLY A 453 -14.94 7.26 16.76
CA GLY A 453 -15.30 5.84 16.70
C GLY A 453 -15.38 5.34 15.26
N PHE A 454 -15.23 4.01 15.08
CA PHE A 454 -15.44 3.37 13.78
C PHE A 454 -16.80 3.78 13.20
N ARG A 455 -16.80 4.22 11.94
CA ARG A 455 -18.01 4.65 11.22
C ARG A 455 -18.89 5.65 11.97
N HIS A 456 -18.24 6.64 12.60
CA HIS A 456 -18.92 7.72 13.31
C HIS A 456 -20.02 8.40 12.47
N SER A 457 -19.76 8.61 11.18
CA SER A 457 -20.71 9.13 10.19
C SER A 457 -20.98 8.08 9.12
N ALA A 458 -22.06 7.31 9.27
CA ALA A 458 -22.39 6.19 8.38
C ALA A 458 -23.78 6.25 7.76
N CYS A 459 -24.58 7.28 8.04
CA CYS A 459 -25.94 7.46 7.48
C CYS A 459 -26.88 6.24 7.71
N ASN A 460 -26.67 5.49 8.79
CA ASN A 460 -27.34 4.22 9.08
C ASN A 460 -28.32 4.29 10.26
N ARG A 461 -28.56 5.48 10.82
CA ARG A 461 -29.36 5.66 12.05
C ARG A 461 -30.82 5.20 11.90
N ASP A 462 -31.38 5.35 10.71
CA ASP A 462 -32.77 4.97 10.45
C ASP A 462 -32.91 3.48 10.10
N ILE A 463 -31.81 2.74 9.94
CA ILE A 463 -31.81 1.29 9.74
C ILE A 463 -32.03 0.61 11.10
N ILE A 464 -33.27 0.22 11.38
CA ILE A 464 -33.70 -0.40 12.64
C ILE A 464 -33.95 -1.91 12.54
N ASP A 465 -33.80 -2.49 11.34
CA ASP A 465 -34.05 -3.90 11.12
C ASP A 465 -33.08 -4.77 11.94
N PRO A 466 -33.56 -5.83 12.62
CA PRO A 466 -32.73 -6.71 13.45
C PRO A 466 -31.48 -7.25 12.75
N ALA A 467 -31.51 -7.48 11.43
CA ALA A 467 -30.38 -7.97 10.66
C ALA A 467 -29.16 -7.03 10.69
N PHE A 468 -29.38 -5.74 10.93
CA PHE A 468 -28.32 -4.73 11.00
C PHE A 468 -27.88 -4.41 12.43
N THR A 469 -28.46 -5.04 13.45
CA THR A 469 -28.16 -4.77 14.86
C THR A 469 -26.67 -4.96 15.14
N ASN A 470 -26.03 -3.93 15.70
CA ASN A 470 -24.60 -3.89 16.00
C ASN A 470 -23.64 -4.05 14.79
N THR A 471 -24.15 -4.09 13.55
CA THR A 471 -23.29 -4.23 12.35
C THR A 471 -22.52 -2.96 12.02
N GLN A 472 -23.07 -1.78 12.36
CA GLN A 472 -22.51 -0.47 11.98
C GLN A 472 -22.35 -0.30 10.45
N VAL A 473 -23.31 -0.81 9.65
CA VAL A 473 -23.28 -0.76 8.18
C VAL A 473 -23.01 0.66 7.62
N ALA A 474 -22.23 0.75 6.55
CA ALA A 474 -22.02 2.00 5.81
C ALA A 474 -23.22 2.25 4.89
N ALA A 475 -23.81 3.43 4.99
CA ALA A 475 -25.04 3.76 4.28
C ALA A 475 -25.04 5.20 3.73
N CYS A 476 -23.89 5.87 3.60
CA CYS A 476 -23.84 7.17 2.92
C CYS A 476 -23.63 6.98 1.42
N ASP A 477 -24.36 7.72 0.58
CA ASP A 477 -24.16 7.70 -0.87
C ASP A 477 -22.92 8.45 -1.31
N ARG A 478 -22.51 9.47 -0.54
CA ARG A 478 -21.40 10.37 -0.85
C ARG A 478 -20.65 10.75 0.41
N VAL A 479 -19.33 10.86 0.30
CA VAL A 479 -18.45 11.33 1.36
C VAL A 479 -17.44 12.32 0.78
N ILE A 480 -17.07 13.30 1.61
CA ILE A 480 -15.95 14.20 1.35
C ILE A 480 -15.15 14.38 2.65
N LEU A 481 -13.84 14.39 2.51
CA LEU A 481 -12.89 14.49 3.61
C LEU A 481 -11.71 15.36 3.16
N ALA A 482 -11.26 16.23 4.06
CA ALA A 482 -9.98 16.90 3.95
C ALA A 482 -9.18 16.68 5.24
N GLN A 483 -7.88 16.39 5.10
CA GLN A 483 -6.96 16.22 6.22
C GLN A 483 -5.69 17.04 5.96
N ALA A 484 -5.17 17.64 7.02
CA ALA A 484 -3.87 18.28 7.06
C ALA A 484 -3.10 17.77 8.27
N GLU A 485 -1.90 17.26 8.05
CA GLU A 485 -1.03 16.70 9.07
C GLU A 485 0.36 17.34 8.99
N TYR A 486 0.89 17.77 10.13
CA TYR A 486 2.28 18.16 10.26
C TYR A 486 3.03 17.10 11.07
N ARG A 487 4.14 16.59 10.53
CA ARG A 487 5.05 15.68 11.23
C ARG A 487 6.39 16.35 11.40
N GLY A 488 6.85 16.49 12.64
CA GLY A 488 8.17 16.98 12.99
C GLY A 488 8.79 16.17 14.12
N HIS A 489 10.09 16.30 14.31
CA HIS A 489 10.75 15.79 15.52
C HIS A 489 10.75 16.88 16.59
N LEU A 490 10.19 16.56 17.75
CA LEU A 490 10.38 17.33 18.98
C LEU A 490 11.49 16.63 19.78
N SER A 491 12.66 17.24 19.89
CA SER A 491 13.70 16.76 20.81
C SER A 491 13.44 17.31 22.20
N LEU A 492 13.08 16.43 23.14
CA LEU A 492 13.00 16.76 24.56
C LEU A 492 14.36 16.48 25.18
N HIS A 493 15.11 17.55 25.48
CA HIS A 493 16.35 17.44 26.25
C HIS A 493 16.02 17.51 27.74
N TRP A 494 16.29 16.42 28.46
CA TRP A 494 16.18 16.39 29.92
C TRP A 494 17.55 16.76 30.52
N ALA A 495 17.67 17.96 31.09
CA ALA A 495 18.83 18.29 31.92
C ALA A 495 18.54 17.83 33.35
N SER A 496 19.08 16.67 33.74
CA SER A 496 19.14 16.29 35.15
C SER A 496 20.26 17.09 35.80
N SER A 497 19.93 18.15 36.54
CA SER A 497 20.91 18.90 37.31
C SER A 497 21.44 18.03 38.46
N SER A 498 22.54 17.30 38.25
CA SER A 498 23.33 16.77 39.37
C SER A 498 24.30 17.86 39.83
N SER A 499 23.95 18.49 40.96
CA SER A 499 24.76 19.33 41.85
C SER A 499 25.32 20.67 41.33
N THR A 500 24.90 21.72 42.03
CA THR A 500 25.21 23.17 42.04
C THR A 500 26.70 23.51 42.32
N PRO A 501 27.21 24.73 42.00
CA PRO A 501 26.76 25.98 42.64
C PRO A 501 26.57 27.23 41.75
N ALA A 502 25.58 28.02 42.17
CA ALA A 502 25.42 29.47 42.04
C ALA A 502 26.10 30.17 40.86
N ASP A 503 25.43 30.19 39.71
CA ASP A 503 25.30 31.36 38.81
C ASP A 503 24.68 30.89 37.48
N GLU A 504 23.38 30.60 37.47
CA GLU A 504 22.55 30.64 36.25
C GLU A 504 21.08 30.48 36.67
N ALA A 505 20.56 31.47 37.38
CA ALA A 505 19.12 31.59 37.54
C ALA A 505 18.51 31.93 36.17
N SER A 506 17.61 31.06 35.69
CA SER A 506 16.61 31.24 34.61
C SER A 506 16.76 30.49 33.28
N LYS A 507 17.41 29.31 33.22
CA LYS A 507 17.14 28.39 32.10
C LYS A 507 15.95 27.47 32.44
N SER A 508 14.84 27.68 31.73
CA SER A 508 13.64 26.85 31.79
C SER A 508 14.00 25.36 31.67
N LEU A 509 13.46 24.52 32.56
CA LEU A 509 13.51 23.04 32.51
C LEU A 509 12.89 22.48 31.20
N LEU A 510 12.19 23.31 30.43
CA LEU A 510 11.61 23.00 29.14
C LEU A 510 12.06 24.08 28.12
N THR A 511 12.99 23.73 27.24
CA THR A 511 13.26 24.54 26.04
C THR A 511 12.66 23.85 24.82
N LEU A 512 11.54 24.38 24.34
CA LEU A 512 11.02 24.08 23.01
C LEU A 512 11.91 24.81 21.98
N ARG A 513 12.83 24.10 21.33
CA ARG A 513 13.47 24.64 20.11
C ARG A 513 12.51 24.39 18.94
N GLY A 514 11.86 25.47 18.49
CA GLY A 514 11.12 25.48 17.24
C GLY A 514 12.05 25.50 16.03
N LEU A 515 11.54 24.97 14.92
CA LEU A 515 12.05 24.99 13.53
C LEU A 515 13.46 25.58 13.33
N ASP A 516 14.44 24.72 13.05
CA ASP A 516 15.61 25.14 12.28
C ASP A 516 15.11 25.47 10.87
N VAL A 517 15.03 26.77 10.55
CA VAL A 517 14.71 27.31 9.22
C VAL A 517 15.89 27.15 8.29
#